data_AF-A0AAF0TA23-F1
#
_entry.id   AF-A0AAF0TA23-F1
#
_cell.length_a   1.000
_cell.length_b   1.000
_cell.length_c   1.000
_cell.angle_alpha   90.00
_cell.angle_beta   90.00
_cell.angle_gamma   90.00
#
_symmetry.space_group_name_H-M   'P 1'
#
loop_
_entity.id
_entity.type
_entity.pdbx_description
1 polymer ?
#
loop_
_entity_poly.entity_id
_entity_poly.type
_entity_poly.pdbx_seq_one_letter_code
_entity_poly.pdbx_strand_id
1 'polypeptide(L)'
;MDKEIQKLKTTSISQQHDYKNVELCRSKDRKNPELKGDIGKHLKTHNICLNTAAGTSQRVSEKHKNSNLNQLFEKPFTPRLTPKNTLTIEPQTSTYADSLHHDKITYNHITRTYIENIYKIQTFLNLKPRSTTTQEPNQDYLTQKLQGYNKLIAQPKTNVNLVRTCYNYGLLNIVYTYDGEELSGIPELHKAFITYKRATKGNLFYVKFYTATAEILYEEIKPLIQVVKIGLTKDMIIPEDIEQQPEIQKSEIPSFYANKRIIGISTIIQELANNYLNGNVI
;
A
#
# COMPACT_ATOMS: atom_id res chain seq x y z
N MET A 1 20.99 -43.51 32.07
CA MET A 1 20.46 -42.94 30.80
C MET A 1 19.53 -41.78 31.17
N ASP A 2 20.00 -40.89 32.05
CA ASP A 2 19.12 -39.95 32.79
C ASP A 2 19.66 -38.52 32.83
N LYS A 3 20.87 -38.30 32.31
CA LYS A 3 21.49 -36.98 32.20
C LYS A 3 21.15 -36.23 30.90
N GLU A 4 20.68 -36.93 29.86
CA GLU A 4 20.23 -36.28 28.61
C GLU A 4 18.77 -35.82 28.65
N ILE A 5 17.92 -36.47 29.45
CA ILE A 5 16.49 -36.12 29.57
C ILE A 5 16.27 -34.83 30.39
N GLN A 6 17.18 -34.50 31.32
CA GLN A 6 17.13 -33.22 32.06
C GLN A 6 17.61 -32.01 31.26
N LYS A 7 18.43 -32.22 30.22
CA LYS A 7 18.89 -31.14 29.35
C LYS A 7 17.81 -30.73 28.33
N LEU A 8 16.95 -31.67 27.92
CA LEU A 8 15.83 -31.40 27.02
C LEU A 8 14.65 -30.70 27.71
N LYS A 9 14.39 -30.97 29.00
CA LYS A 9 13.30 -30.29 29.75
C LYS A 9 13.59 -28.83 30.09
N THR A 10 14.86 -28.41 30.15
CA THR A 10 15.21 -27.00 30.38
C THR A 10 15.22 -26.17 29.09
N THR A 11 15.31 -26.79 27.91
CA THR A 11 15.25 -26.06 26.63
C THR A 11 13.82 -25.89 26.10
N SER A 12 12.85 -26.69 26.56
CA SER A 12 11.47 -26.71 26.04
C SER A 12 10.44 -25.89 26.83
N ILE A 13 10.85 -25.06 27.81
CA ILE A 13 9.94 -24.20 28.60
C ILE A 13 10.14 -22.69 28.32
N SER A 14 11.05 -22.32 27.42
CA SER A 14 11.28 -20.92 27.03
C SER A 14 10.86 -20.65 25.59
N GLN A 15 9.58 -20.86 25.29
CA GLN A 15 8.93 -20.28 24.11
C GLN A 15 7.57 -19.73 24.52
N GLN A 16 7.60 -18.78 25.46
CA GLN A 16 6.52 -17.82 25.59
C GLN A 16 6.61 -16.87 24.40
N HIS A 17 5.51 -16.82 23.65
CA HIS A 17 5.25 -15.82 22.62
C HIS A 17 5.30 -14.42 23.23
N ASP A 18 6.46 -13.79 23.13
CA ASP A 18 6.64 -12.35 23.37
C ASP A 18 7.39 -11.73 22.18
N TYR A 19 6.90 -11.96 20.97
CA TYR A 19 7.18 -11.05 19.85
C TYR A 19 6.16 -9.90 19.90
N LYS A 20 6.29 -9.07 20.94
CA LYS A 20 5.76 -7.71 20.91
C LYS A 20 6.53 -6.95 19.84
N ASN A 21 5.90 -6.63 18.71
CA ASN A 21 5.99 -5.35 17.98
C ASN A 21 7.30 -4.52 18.07
N VAL A 22 8.48 -5.11 17.88
CA VAL A 22 9.78 -4.42 18.05
C VAL A 22 10.43 -4.02 16.71
N GLU A 23 9.71 -4.14 15.58
CA GLU A 23 10.17 -3.60 14.29
C GLU A 23 9.16 -2.67 13.59
N LEU A 24 8.30 -2.00 14.37
CA LEU A 24 7.25 -1.14 13.82
C LEU A 24 7.66 0.31 13.51
N CYS A 25 8.87 0.75 13.86
CA CYS A 25 9.45 2.05 13.47
C CYS A 25 10.93 2.09 13.87
N ARG A 26 11.87 2.11 12.91
CA ARG A 26 13.26 2.50 13.25
C ARG A 26 13.28 4.01 13.43
N SER A 27 14.16 4.55 14.27
CA SER A 27 14.31 6.00 14.48
C SER A 27 14.65 6.76 13.18
N LYS A 28 15.17 6.06 12.16
CA LYS A 28 15.39 6.57 10.80
C LYS A 28 14.10 6.72 9.96
N ASP A 29 12.99 6.12 10.39
CA ASP A 29 11.65 6.31 9.80
C ASP A 29 10.94 7.55 10.39
N ARG A 30 11.55 8.21 11.38
CA ARG A 30 11.05 9.47 11.93
C ARG A 30 11.43 10.61 10.98
N LYS A 31 10.40 11.29 10.47
CA LYS A 31 10.47 12.45 9.55
C LYS A 31 11.69 13.35 9.78
N ASN A 32 12.36 13.73 8.70
CA ASN A 32 12.98 15.06 8.61
C ASN A 32 11.83 16.10 8.58
N PRO A 33 11.75 17.04 9.53
CA PRO A 33 10.88 18.19 9.37
C PRO A 33 11.57 19.14 8.40
N GLU A 34 10.92 19.53 7.30
CA GLU A 34 11.06 20.86 6.68
C GLU A 34 10.23 20.97 5.39
N LEU A 35 9.04 21.57 5.53
CA LEU A 35 8.45 22.41 4.49
C LEU A 35 7.98 23.70 5.19
N LYS A 36 8.93 24.57 5.54
CA LYS A 36 8.62 25.99 5.78
C LYS A 36 8.52 26.66 4.41
N GLY A 37 7.38 26.48 3.75
CA GLY A 37 7.01 27.16 2.51
C GLY A 37 5.83 28.07 2.77
N ASP A 38 6.11 29.36 2.88
CA ASP A 38 5.23 30.54 2.81
C ASP A 38 3.72 30.35 3.15
N ILE A 39 3.36 30.67 4.40
CA ILE A 39 1.96 30.85 4.84
C ILE A 39 1.51 32.24 4.38
N GLY A 40 1.39 32.41 3.06
CA GLY A 40 0.71 33.55 2.47
C GLY A 40 -0.79 33.45 2.76
N LYS A 41 -1.23 34.05 3.87
CA LYS A 41 -2.65 34.21 4.20
C LYS A 41 -3.34 35.01 3.09
N HIS A 42 -3.94 34.32 2.12
CA HIS A 42 -4.84 34.97 1.19
C HIS A 42 -6.12 35.36 1.94
N LEU A 43 -6.26 36.66 2.21
CA LEU A 43 -7.49 37.26 2.73
C LEU A 43 -8.63 36.98 1.76
N LYS A 44 -9.56 36.11 2.15
CA LYS A 44 -10.83 35.93 1.44
C LYS A 44 -11.67 37.18 1.68
N THR A 45 -11.97 37.91 0.61
CA THR A 45 -13.05 38.90 0.60
C THR A 45 -14.37 38.16 0.85
N HIS A 46 -14.98 38.47 1.99
CA HIS A 46 -16.36 38.10 2.30
C HIS A 46 -17.27 38.73 1.26
N ASN A 47 -18.10 37.91 0.60
CA ASN A 47 -19.29 38.42 -0.06
C ASN A 47 -20.51 37.88 0.70
N ILE A 48 -21.15 38.80 1.41
CA ILE A 48 -22.45 38.64 2.08
C ILE A 48 -23.52 38.84 1.01
N CYS A 49 -24.40 37.86 0.83
CA CYS A 49 -25.70 38.07 0.19
C CYS A 49 -26.66 37.03 0.81
N LEU A 50 -27.32 37.41 1.90
CA LEU A 50 -28.72 37.90 1.95
C LEU A 50 -29.73 36.82 1.54
N ASN A 51 -30.34 36.23 2.56
CA ASN A 51 -31.54 35.41 2.47
C ASN A 51 -32.70 36.24 1.91
N THR A 52 -33.49 35.67 1.01
CA THR A 52 -34.90 36.07 0.82
C THR A 52 -35.73 34.80 0.74
N ALA A 53 -36.71 34.72 1.63
CA ALA A 53 -37.56 33.57 1.90
C ALA A 53 -38.83 33.56 1.03
N ALA A 54 -39.35 32.37 0.72
CA ALA A 54 -40.76 31.94 0.81
C ALA A 54 -40.86 30.52 0.21
N GLY A 55 -41.06 29.47 1.00
CA GLY A 55 -42.42 28.97 1.23
C GLY A 55 -42.42 27.72 2.11
N THR A 56 -43.27 27.79 3.13
CA THR A 56 -43.56 26.85 4.23
C THR A 56 -44.02 25.45 3.81
N SER A 57 -43.52 24.41 4.51
CA SER A 57 -44.41 23.57 5.34
C SER A 57 -43.60 22.81 6.40
N GLN A 58 -44.08 22.89 7.63
CA GLN A 58 -43.53 22.30 8.83
C GLN A 58 -44.24 20.97 9.09
N ARG A 59 -43.52 19.84 9.07
CA ARG A 59 -43.90 18.62 9.80
C ARG A 59 -42.67 17.99 10.42
N VAL A 60 -42.58 18.17 11.74
CA VAL A 60 -41.79 17.33 12.64
C VAL A 60 -42.61 16.06 12.86
N SER A 61 -42.07 14.89 12.51
CA SER A 61 -42.41 13.62 13.18
C SER A 61 -41.44 12.51 12.80
N GLU A 62 -40.83 11.97 13.85
CA GLU A 62 -40.42 10.57 14.05
C GLU A 62 -39.10 10.06 13.43
N LYS A 63 -38.09 9.98 14.31
CA LYS A 63 -36.95 9.08 14.20
C LYS A 63 -37.45 7.63 14.04
N HIS A 64 -37.09 6.97 12.95
CA HIS A 64 -37.20 5.52 12.83
C HIS A 64 -36.37 4.86 13.95
N LYS A 65 -37.04 4.27 14.94
CA LYS A 65 -36.45 3.27 15.85
C LYS A 65 -36.26 1.98 15.05
N ASN A 66 -35.02 1.62 14.77
CA ASN A 66 -34.63 0.32 14.26
C ASN A 66 -34.94 -0.78 15.31
N SER A 67 -36.07 -1.47 15.17
CA SER A 67 -36.52 -2.51 16.10
C SER A 67 -35.79 -3.86 15.98
N ASN A 68 -34.61 -3.93 15.36
CA ASN A 68 -34.03 -5.21 14.94
C ASN A 68 -32.62 -5.51 15.48
N LEU A 69 -32.36 -5.16 16.74
CA LEU A 69 -31.12 -5.53 17.45
C LEU A 69 -31.34 -6.37 18.71
N ASN A 70 -32.60 -6.65 19.08
CA ASN A 70 -32.90 -7.45 20.29
C ASN A 70 -32.79 -8.97 20.07
N GLN A 71 -32.62 -9.45 18.83
CA GLN A 71 -32.42 -10.88 18.53
C GLN A 71 -30.94 -11.32 18.59
N LEU A 72 -30.00 -10.40 18.80
CA LEU A 72 -28.57 -10.71 18.86
C LEU A 72 -28.11 -11.36 20.18
N PHE A 73 -28.99 -11.43 21.20
CA PHE A 73 -28.65 -11.97 22.52
C PHE A 73 -29.55 -13.11 22.99
N GLU A 74 -30.33 -13.73 22.10
CA GLU A 74 -30.97 -15.00 22.44
C GLU A 74 -29.90 -16.10 22.51
N LYS A 75 -29.86 -16.77 23.68
CA LYS A 75 -28.85 -17.77 24.05
C LYS A 75 -28.78 -18.94 23.05
N PRO A 76 -27.62 -19.61 22.92
CA PRO A 76 -27.46 -20.71 21.98
C PRO A 76 -28.40 -21.86 22.30
N PHE A 77 -29.15 -22.30 21.29
CA PHE A 77 -30.02 -23.47 21.34
C PHE A 77 -29.25 -24.72 21.76
N THR A 78 -29.66 -25.36 22.86
CA THR A 78 -29.32 -26.74 23.15
C THR A 78 -30.19 -27.67 22.28
N PRO A 79 -29.60 -28.63 21.54
CA PRO A 79 -30.39 -29.54 20.72
C PRO A 79 -31.12 -30.56 21.59
N ARG A 80 -32.45 -30.63 21.43
CA ARG A 80 -33.27 -31.74 21.93
C ARG A 80 -32.97 -32.99 21.09
N LEU A 81 -32.32 -33.97 21.69
CA LEU A 81 -32.24 -35.33 21.19
C LEU A 81 -33.65 -35.94 21.11
N THR A 82 -34.08 -36.33 19.91
CA THR A 82 -35.08 -37.38 19.70
C THR A 82 -34.51 -38.41 18.72
N PRO A 83 -34.55 -39.72 19.04
CA PRO A 83 -33.86 -40.74 18.26
C PRO A 83 -34.77 -41.28 17.16
N LYS A 84 -34.45 -41.00 15.90
CA LYS A 84 -34.80 -41.80 14.71
C LYS A 84 -34.18 -41.18 13.46
N ASN A 85 -32.91 -41.53 13.25
CA ASN A 85 -32.27 -41.69 11.95
C ASN A 85 -30.83 -42.10 12.25
N THR A 86 -30.60 -43.40 12.33
CA THR A 86 -29.26 -43.97 12.42
C THR A 86 -28.57 -43.70 11.08
N LEU A 87 -27.88 -42.57 10.97
CA LEU A 87 -26.86 -42.38 9.95
C LEU A 87 -25.70 -43.30 10.35
N THR A 88 -25.58 -44.40 9.63
CA THR A 88 -24.40 -45.27 9.66
C THR A 88 -23.19 -44.40 9.29
N ILE A 89 -22.39 -44.02 10.28
CA ILE A 89 -21.10 -43.37 10.04
C ILE A 89 -20.16 -44.51 9.67
N GLU A 90 -19.90 -44.68 8.38
CA GLU A 90 -18.78 -45.51 7.94
C GLU A 90 -17.49 -44.91 8.51
N PRO A 91 -16.59 -45.73 9.09
CA PRO A 91 -15.31 -45.24 9.55
C PRO A 91 -14.58 -44.59 8.37
N GLN A 92 -14.12 -43.35 8.54
CA GLN A 92 -13.34 -42.66 7.52
C GLN A 92 -12.13 -43.52 7.15
N THR A 93 -12.14 -44.06 5.93
CA THR A 93 -11.04 -44.82 5.32
C THR A 93 -10.05 -43.93 4.58
N SER A 94 -10.06 -42.61 4.81
CA SER A 94 -9.00 -41.75 4.27
C SER A 94 -7.71 -42.09 5.00
N THR A 95 -6.84 -42.83 4.31
CA THR A 95 -5.54 -43.21 4.84
C THR A 95 -4.64 -41.96 4.84
N TYR A 96 -3.63 -41.88 5.70
CA TYR A 96 -2.61 -40.80 5.68
C TYR A 96 -1.99 -40.57 4.28
N ALA A 97 -2.03 -41.60 3.42
CA ALA A 97 -1.69 -41.54 2.01
C ALA A 97 -2.60 -40.63 1.16
N ASP A 98 -3.90 -40.58 1.45
CA ASP A 98 -4.86 -39.71 0.74
C ASP A 98 -4.69 -38.24 1.16
N SER A 99 -4.16 -37.99 2.37
CA SER A 99 -3.83 -36.64 2.86
C SER A 99 -2.55 -36.06 2.24
N LEU A 100 -1.69 -36.92 1.67
CA LEU A 100 -0.46 -36.52 0.96
C LEU A 100 -0.75 -35.93 -0.43
N HIS A 101 -1.97 -36.10 -0.94
CA HIS A 101 -2.50 -35.34 -2.07
C HIS A 101 -3.17 -34.05 -1.60
N HIS A 102 -2.46 -33.22 -0.81
CA HIS A 102 -2.73 -31.79 -0.92
C HIS A 102 -2.32 -31.42 -2.33
N ASP A 103 -3.30 -31.18 -3.21
CA ASP A 103 -3.05 -30.49 -4.47
C ASP A 103 -2.13 -29.32 -4.13
N LYS A 104 -0.91 -29.34 -4.67
CA LYS A 104 -0.01 -28.18 -4.57
C LYS A 104 -0.77 -27.04 -5.21
N ILE A 105 -1.44 -26.22 -4.39
CA ILE A 105 -2.23 -25.10 -4.86
C ILE A 105 -1.27 -24.23 -5.66
N THR A 106 -1.44 -24.26 -6.97
CA THR A 106 -0.53 -23.63 -7.91
C THR A 106 -1.18 -22.33 -8.34
N TYR A 107 -0.41 -21.26 -8.39
CA TYR A 107 -0.89 -19.98 -8.90
C TYR A 107 -1.46 -20.16 -10.31
N ASN A 108 -2.61 -19.54 -10.56
CA ASN A 108 -3.15 -19.50 -11.91
C ASN A 108 -2.20 -18.73 -12.87
N HIS A 109 -2.45 -18.82 -14.17
CA HIS A 109 -1.55 -18.24 -15.17
C HIS A 109 -1.37 -16.72 -14.98
N ILE A 110 -2.45 -15.99 -14.64
CA ILE A 110 -2.43 -14.53 -14.45
C ILE A 110 -1.51 -14.18 -13.28
N THR A 111 -1.72 -14.83 -12.14
CA THR A 111 -0.93 -14.59 -10.94
C THR A 111 0.52 -14.98 -11.14
N ARG A 112 0.80 -16.10 -11.81
CA ARG A 112 2.17 -16.51 -12.12
C ARG A 112 2.87 -15.48 -13.01
N THR A 113 2.20 -14.99 -14.05
CA THR A 113 2.75 -13.94 -14.92
C THR A 113 2.99 -12.63 -14.15
N TYR A 114 2.07 -12.25 -13.26
CA TYR A 114 2.25 -11.07 -12.40
C TYR A 114 3.47 -11.22 -11.50
N ILE A 115 3.64 -12.37 -10.83
CA ILE A 115 4.80 -12.69 -9.98
C ILE A 115 6.09 -12.60 -10.81
N GLU A 116 6.09 -13.13 -12.04
CA GLU A 116 7.25 -13.07 -12.93
C GLU A 116 7.63 -11.64 -13.32
N ASN A 117 6.64 -10.83 -13.65
CA ASN A 117 6.89 -9.46 -14.07
C ASN A 117 7.34 -8.59 -12.91
N ILE A 118 6.67 -8.66 -11.76
CA ILE A 118 7.04 -7.87 -10.58
C ILE A 118 8.44 -8.26 -10.08
N TYR A 119 8.78 -9.56 -10.13
CA TYR A 119 10.12 -10.04 -9.81
C TYR A 119 11.17 -9.43 -10.75
N LYS A 120 10.98 -9.48 -12.07
CA LYS A 120 11.90 -8.88 -13.05
C LYS A 120 12.12 -7.38 -12.81
N ILE A 121 11.04 -6.63 -12.62
CA ILE A 121 11.11 -5.18 -12.41
C ILE A 121 11.78 -4.86 -11.08
N GLN A 122 11.45 -5.59 -10.02
CA GLN A 122 12.06 -5.39 -8.71
C GLN A 122 13.56 -5.69 -8.73
N THR A 123 13.97 -6.80 -9.34
CA THR A 123 15.39 -7.15 -9.50
C THR A 123 16.12 -6.08 -10.31
N PHE A 124 15.51 -5.55 -11.38
CA PHE A 124 16.07 -4.43 -12.13
C PHE A 124 16.33 -3.20 -11.25
N LEU A 125 15.35 -2.77 -10.45
CA LEU A 125 15.49 -1.60 -9.55
C LEU A 125 16.49 -1.87 -8.42
N ASN A 126 16.56 -3.10 -7.91
CA ASN A 126 17.49 -3.47 -6.84
C ASN A 126 18.95 -3.49 -7.32
N LEU A 127 19.21 -3.97 -8.54
CA LEU A 127 20.57 -4.10 -9.07
C LEU A 127 21.08 -2.83 -9.76
N LYS A 128 20.18 -2.00 -10.29
CA LYS A 128 20.52 -0.77 -11.01
C LYS A 128 19.94 0.45 -10.29
N PRO A 129 20.55 0.87 -9.17
CA PRO A 129 20.00 1.95 -8.34
C PRO A 129 20.15 3.34 -8.99
N ARG A 130 20.94 3.45 -10.06
CA ARG A 130 21.05 4.64 -10.91
C ARG A 130 21.13 4.23 -12.37
N SER A 131 20.67 5.09 -13.27
CA SER A 131 20.92 4.92 -14.69
C SER A 131 22.44 4.87 -14.97
N THR A 132 22.86 3.87 -15.75
CA THR A 132 24.26 3.71 -16.16
C THR A 132 24.56 4.42 -17.49
N THR A 133 23.53 4.91 -18.18
CA THR A 133 23.64 5.46 -19.54
C THR A 133 23.75 6.98 -19.55
N THR A 134 23.32 7.62 -18.47
CA THR A 134 23.22 9.07 -18.35
C THR A 134 24.40 9.63 -17.56
N GLN A 135 25.11 10.61 -18.14
CA GLN A 135 26.24 11.27 -17.47
C GLN A 135 25.78 12.35 -16.48
N GLU A 136 24.62 12.96 -16.73
CA GLU A 136 24.07 13.98 -15.85
C GLU A 136 23.43 13.36 -14.59
N PRO A 137 23.79 13.83 -13.38
CA PRO A 137 23.32 13.24 -12.12
C PRO A 137 21.82 13.47 -11.85
N ASN A 138 21.21 14.37 -12.61
CA ASN A 138 19.86 14.92 -12.41
C ASN A 138 18.89 14.54 -13.53
N GLN A 139 19.23 13.53 -14.33
CA GLN A 139 18.44 13.06 -15.45
C GLN A 139 18.21 11.56 -15.38
N ASP A 140 17.19 11.11 -16.11
CA ASP A 140 16.76 9.72 -16.14
C ASP A 140 16.30 9.27 -14.76
N TYR A 141 16.84 8.21 -14.16
CA TYR A 141 16.30 7.71 -12.89
C TYR A 141 17.36 7.36 -11.85
N LEU A 142 16.86 7.35 -10.62
CA LEU A 142 17.52 6.75 -9.47
C LEU A 142 16.51 5.93 -8.68
N THR A 143 17.00 5.16 -7.71
CA THR A 143 16.14 4.40 -6.82
C THR A 143 16.33 4.82 -5.38
N GLN A 144 15.24 4.78 -4.61
CA GLN A 144 15.29 4.96 -3.17
C GLN A 144 14.97 3.63 -2.49
N LYS A 145 15.83 3.23 -1.55
CA LYS A 145 15.55 2.14 -0.63
C LYS A 145 14.39 2.55 0.28
N LEU A 146 13.26 1.85 0.16
CA LEU A 146 12.10 2.05 1.01
C LEU A 146 11.60 0.70 1.49
N GLN A 147 11.54 0.52 2.81
CA GLN A 147 10.93 -0.66 3.44
C GLN A 147 11.55 -1.99 2.95
N GLY A 148 12.85 -2.02 2.67
CA GLY A 148 13.57 -3.26 2.31
C GLY A 148 13.61 -3.60 0.82
N TYR A 149 13.21 -2.69 -0.06
CA TYR A 149 13.36 -2.82 -1.52
C TYR A 149 13.51 -1.45 -2.18
N ASN A 150 14.00 -1.42 -3.41
CA ASN A 150 14.16 -0.17 -4.16
C ASN A 150 12.88 0.22 -4.88
N LYS A 151 12.49 1.49 -4.77
CA LYS A 151 11.44 2.14 -5.57
C LYS A 151 12.04 3.18 -6.49
N LEU A 152 11.42 3.39 -7.64
CA LEU A 152 11.86 4.34 -8.66
C LEU A 152 11.61 5.79 -8.24
N ILE A 153 12.65 6.60 -8.33
CA ILE A 153 12.56 8.07 -8.42
C ILE A 153 12.89 8.43 -9.87
N ALA A 154 11.87 8.83 -10.61
CA ALA A 154 12.01 9.32 -11.97
C ALA A 154 12.43 10.79 -11.93
N GLN A 155 13.52 11.12 -12.61
CA GLN A 155 13.98 12.48 -12.84
C GLN A 155 13.61 12.92 -14.27
N PRO A 156 13.80 14.19 -14.63
CA PRO A 156 13.54 14.66 -15.97
C PRO A 156 14.23 13.78 -17.04
N LYS A 157 13.52 13.52 -18.13
CA LYS A 157 13.89 12.62 -19.23
C LYS A 157 13.90 11.12 -18.89
N THR A 158 13.32 10.70 -17.77
CA THR A 158 13.12 9.26 -17.51
C THR A 158 12.29 8.64 -18.63
N ASN A 159 12.64 7.42 -19.03
CA ASN A 159 11.85 6.67 -19.98
C ASN A 159 10.38 6.48 -19.52
N VAL A 160 9.42 6.94 -20.31
CA VAL A 160 7.98 6.87 -20.03
C VAL A 160 7.50 5.43 -19.79
N ASN A 161 8.05 4.45 -20.50
CA ASN A 161 7.66 3.04 -20.31
C ASN A 161 8.12 2.52 -18.95
N LEU A 162 9.29 2.94 -18.47
CA LEU A 162 9.77 2.59 -17.14
C LEU A 162 8.86 3.19 -16.06
N VAL A 163 8.53 4.49 -16.17
CA VAL A 163 7.62 5.18 -15.25
C VAL A 163 6.26 4.51 -15.20
N ARG A 164 5.64 4.26 -16.37
CA ARG A 164 4.35 3.56 -16.49
C ARG A 164 4.40 2.16 -15.88
N THR A 165 5.46 1.41 -16.14
CA THR A 165 5.62 0.06 -15.61
C THR A 165 5.74 0.09 -14.08
N CYS A 166 6.58 0.96 -13.52
CA CYS A 166 6.71 1.10 -12.08
C CYS A 166 5.42 1.60 -11.42
N TYR A 167 4.64 2.45 -12.09
CA TYR A 167 3.32 2.86 -11.62
C TYR A 167 2.37 1.66 -11.50
N ASN A 168 2.24 0.85 -12.57
CA ASN A 168 1.33 -0.30 -12.64
C ASN A 168 1.63 -1.40 -11.61
N TYR A 169 2.88 -1.54 -11.16
CA TYR A 169 3.28 -2.52 -10.14
C TYR A 169 3.47 -1.90 -8.75
N GLY A 170 3.21 -0.59 -8.57
CA GLY A 170 3.31 0.09 -7.28
C GLY A 170 4.73 0.35 -6.77
N LEU A 171 5.70 0.39 -7.70
CA LEU A 171 7.13 0.58 -7.46
C LEU A 171 7.60 2.02 -7.72
N LEU A 172 6.69 2.92 -8.10
CA LEU A 172 6.97 4.33 -8.28
C LEU A 172 6.90 5.07 -6.93
N ASN A 173 7.88 5.93 -6.67
CA ASN A 173 7.94 6.72 -5.44
C ASN A 173 7.76 8.21 -5.73
N ILE A 174 8.62 8.79 -6.56
CA ILE A 174 8.54 10.21 -6.96
C ILE A 174 8.78 10.31 -8.46
N VAL A 175 8.05 11.20 -9.13
CA VAL A 175 8.39 11.69 -10.48
C VAL A 175 8.66 13.18 -10.38
N TYR A 176 9.87 13.59 -10.76
CA TYR A 176 10.22 14.99 -10.98
C TYR A 176 10.08 15.32 -12.46
N THR A 177 9.34 16.38 -12.77
CA THR A 177 9.03 16.74 -14.15
C THR A 177 8.86 18.25 -14.32
N TYR A 178 9.19 18.75 -15.51
CA TYR A 178 8.98 20.15 -15.91
C TYR A 178 7.73 20.31 -16.78
N ASP A 179 7.46 19.36 -17.66
CA ASP A 179 6.44 19.41 -18.70
C ASP A 179 5.39 18.30 -18.63
N GLY A 180 5.64 17.26 -17.85
CA GLY A 180 4.78 16.11 -17.70
C GLY A 180 5.08 14.98 -18.68
N GLU A 181 6.14 15.07 -19.49
CA GLU A 181 6.48 14.05 -20.49
C GLU A 181 6.64 12.66 -19.85
N GLU A 182 7.29 12.56 -18.69
CA GLU A 182 7.50 11.31 -17.96
C GLU A 182 6.18 10.64 -17.53
N LEU A 183 5.13 11.45 -17.33
CA LEU A 183 3.80 11.01 -16.90
C LEU A 183 2.89 10.65 -18.07
N SER A 184 3.27 10.95 -19.31
CA SER A 184 2.43 10.76 -20.51
C SER A 184 1.94 9.32 -20.70
N GLY A 185 2.67 8.33 -20.15
CA GLY A 185 2.27 6.92 -20.14
C GLY A 185 1.12 6.57 -19.17
N ILE A 186 0.69 7.51 -18.31
CA ILE A 186 -0.39 7.35 -17.33
C ILE A 186 -1.43 8.45 -17.60
N PRO A 187 -2.41 8.21 -18.51
CA PRO A 187 -3.25 9.28 -19.05
C PRO A 187 -4.03 10.09 -18.01
N GLU A 188 -4.58 9.41 -17.00
CA GLU A 188 -5.37 10.05 -15.93
C GLU A 188 -4.51 11.03 -15.12
N LEU A 189 -3.30 10.59 -14.74
CA LEU A 189 -2.37 11.39 -13.97
C LEU A 189 -1.76 12.51 -14.82
N HIS A 190 -1.43 12.24 -16.08
CA HIS A 190 -0.94 13.25 -17.01
C HIS A 190 -1.97 14.38 -17.19
N LYS A 191 -3.25 14.04 -17.35
CA LYS A 191 -4.34 15.02 -17.44
C LYS A 191 -4.45 15.87 -16.16
N ALA A 192 -4.40 15.24 -14.99
CA ALA A 192 -4.42 15.94 -13.71
C ALA A 192 -3.21 16.88 -13.57
N PHE A 193 -2.02 16.40 -13.94
CA PHE A 193 -0.78 17.17 -13.93
C PHE A 193 -0.84 18.39 -14.84
N ILE A 194 -1.26 18.23 -16.11
CA ILE A 194 -1.35 19.36 -17.05
C ILE A 194 -2.34 20.41 -16.56
N THR A 195 -3.45 19.98 -15.95
CA THR A 195 -4.43 20.89 -15.35
C THR A 195 -3.81 21.68 -14.20
N TYR A 196 -3.11 21.00 -13.29
CA TYR A 196 -2.39 21.63 -12.19
C TYR A 196 -1.30 22.59 -12.67
N LYS A 197 -0.47 22.16 -13.62
CA LYS A 197 0.59 22.98 -14.23
C LYS A 197 0.03 24.26 -14.83
N ARG A 198 -1.11 24.23 -15.52
CA ARG A 198 -1.73 25.45 -16.08
C ARG A 198 -2.16 26.45 -15.00
N ALA A 199 -2.56 25.96 -13.82
CA ALA A 199 -2.95 26.81 -12.70
C ALA A 199 -1.75 27.41 -11.95
N THR A 200 -0.58 26.79 -12.03
CA THR A 200 0.62 27.18 -11.26
C THR A 200 1.74 27.73 -12.15
N LYS A 201 2.41 28.81 -11.73
CA LYS A 201 3.58 29.37 -12.44
C LYS A 201 4.91 28.67 -12.09
N GLY A 202 4.85 27.45 -11.58
CA GLY A 202 6.04 26.72 -11.15
C GLY A 202 6.79 26.07 -12.31
N ASN A 203 8.09 25.90 -12.15
CA ASN A 203 8.95 25.28 -13.16
C ASN A 203 9.13 23.78 -12.90
N LEU A 204 9.59 23.40 -11.70
CA LEU A 204 9.83 22.01 -11.33
C LEU A 204 8.70 21.49 -10.44
N PHE A 205 8.15 20.36 -10.84
CA PHE A 205 7.09 19.68 -10.13
C PHE A 205 7.61 18.38 -9.55
N TYR A 206 7.04 17.99 -8.41
CA TYR A 206 7.18 16.63 -7.89
C TYR A 206 5.80 15.99 -7.83
N VAL A 207 5.75 14.72 -8.21
CA VAL A 207 4.57 13.86 -8.08
C VAL A 207 4.96 12.71 -7.17
N LYS A 208 4.48 12.74 -5.93
CA LYS A 208 4.76 11.74 -4.90
C LYS A 208 3.66 10.69 -4.89
N PHE A 209 4.07 9.42 -4.86
CA PHE A 209 3.18 8.27 -4.85
C PHE A 209 3.24 7.56 -3.50
N TYR A 210 2.10 7.49 -2.83
CA TYR A 210 1.90 6.66 -1.65
C TYR A 210 1.16 5.41 -2.11
N THR A 211 1.85 4.27 -2.08
CA THR A 211 1.32 3.03 -2.66
C THR A 211 1.22 1.93 -1.61
N ALA A 212 0.05 1.31 -1.51
CA ALA A 212 -0.13 -0.03 -0.99
C ALA A 212 -0.07 -1.02 -2.15
N THR A 213 0.86 -1.96 -2.08
CA THR A 213 1.12 -2.94 -3.15
C THR A 213 -0.03 -3.92 -3.32
N ALA A 214 -0.10 -4.57 -4.49
CA ALA A 214 -1.07 -5.63 -4.73
C ALA A 214 -0.88 -6.80 -3.75
N GLU A 215 -1.97 -7.47 -3.40
CA GLU A 215 -1.96 -8.70 -2.62
C GLU A 215 -2.14 -9.85 -3.60
N ILE A 216 -1.18 -10.76 -3.60
CA ILE A 216 -1.05 -11.81 -4.59
C ILE A 216 -1.57 -13.11 -3.96
N LEU A 217 -2.74 -13.57 -4.39
CA LEU A 217 -3.38 -14.80 -3.93
C LEU A 217 -3.33 -15.86 -5.03
N TYR A 218 -3.62 -17.12 -4.70
CA TYR A 218 -3.51 -18.23 -5.65
C TYR A 218 -4.38 -18.05 -6.91
N GLU A 219 -5.62 -17.58 -6.71
CA GLU A 219 -6.62 -17.46 -7.76
C GLU A 219 -6.85 -16.02 -8.22
N GLU A 220 -6.46 -15.04 -7.41
CA GLU A 220 -6.72 -13.62 -7.69
C GLU A 220 -5.58 -12.71 -7.27
N ILE A 221 -5.57 -11.50 -7.82
CA ILE A 221 -4.69 -10.42 -7.40
C ILE A 221 -5.59 -9.29 -6.93
N LYS A 222 -5.57 -8.98 -5.63
CA LYS A 222 -6.27 -7.79 -5.16
C LYS A 222 -5.46 -6.58 -5.59
N PRO A 223 -6.07 -5.59 -6.27
CA PRO A 223 -5.36 -4.48 -6.88
C PRO A 223 -4.61 -3.64 -5.84
N LEU A 224 -3.60 -2.93 -6.33
CA LEU A 224 -2.87 -1.93 -5.57
C LEU A 224 -3.76 -0.72 -5.26
N ILE A 225 -3.40 0.04 -4.23
CA ILE A 225 -4.06 1.30 -3.85
C ILE A 225 -3.01 2.40 -3.88
N GLN A 226 -3.31 3.51 -4.56
CA GLN A 226 -2.40 4.63 -4.73
C GLN A 226 -3.06 5.95 -4.38
N VAL A 227 -2.36 6.75 -3.58
CA VAL A 227 -2.65 8.17 -3.37
C VAL A 227 -1.51 8.98 -3.96
N VAL A 228 -1.85 9.96 -4.78
CA VAL A 228 -0.89 10.77 -5.53
C VAL A 228 -0.96 12.21 -5.05
N LYS A 229 0.21 12.80 -4.79
CA LYS A 229 0.35 14.18 -4.37
C LYS A 229 1.21 14.93 -5.39
N ILE A 230 0.64 15.97 -5.99
CA ILE A 230 1.34 16.83 -6.95
C ILE A 230 1.69 18.12 -6.24
N GLY A 231 2.93 18.59 -6.38
CA GLY A 231 3.38 19.83 -5.79
C GLY A 231 4.52 20.47 -6.56
N LEU A 232 4.91 21.67 -6.11
CA LEU A 232 6.05 22.41 -6.62
C LEU A 232 7.26 22.20 -5.72
N THR A 233 8.43 22.13 -6.33
CA THR A 233 9.71 22.16 -5.60
C THR A 233 10.71 23.05 -6.35
N LYS A 234 11.70 23.58 -5.63
CA LYS A 234 12.81 24.31 -6.26
C LYS A 234 13.86 23.33 -6.79
N ASP A 235 14.20 22.35 -5.96
CA ASP A 235 15.23 21.37 -6.22
C ASP A 235 14.69 19.94 -6.09
N MET A 236 15.36 19.00 -6.76
CA MET A 236 15.09 17.58 -6.59
C MET A 236 15.71 17.10 -5.27
N ILE A 237 14.92 16.37 -4.47
CA ILE A 237 15.39 15.79 -3.23
C ILE A 237 15.92 14.40 -3.55
N ILE A 238 17.25 14.31 -3.64
CA ILE A 238 17.96 13.07 -3.91
C ILE A 238 18.22 12.36 -2.57
N PRO A 239 17.89 11.07 -2.44
CA PRO A 239 18.22 10.32 -1.23
C PRO A 239 19.74 10.19 -1.06
N GLU A 240 20.22 10.24 0.18
CA GLU A 240 21.64 10.11 0.51
C GLU A 240 22.18 8.69 0.20
N ASP A 241 21.37 7.67 0.49
CA ASP A 241 21.73 6.25 0.29
C ASP A 241 21.11 5.71 -1.03
N ILE A 242 21.91 5.70 -2.11
CA ILE A 242 21.55 5.08 -3.40
C ILE A 242 22.35 3.78 -3.55
N GLU A 243 21.81 2.70 -3.01
CA GLU A 243 22.51 1.42 -2.93
C GLU A 243 21.75 0.30 -3.63
N GLN A 244 22.52 -0.71 -4.07
CA GLN A 244 21.95 -1.97 -4.50
C GLN A 244 21.28 -2.69 -3.33
N GLN A 245 20.19 -3.37 -3.59
CA GLN A 245 19.51 -4.22 -2.61
C GLN A 245 19.63 -5.69 -2.99
N PRO A 246 19.65 -6.61 -2.01
CA PRO A 246 19.62 -8.03 -2.31
C PRO A 246 18.37 -8.36 -3.14
N GLU A 247 18.53 -9.37 -3.97
CA GLU A 247 17.42 -9.91 -4.73
C GLU A 247 16.42 -10.63 -3.80
N ILE A 248 15.14 -10.40 -4.04
CA ILE A 248 14.07 -11.08 -3.31
C ILE A 248 13.76 -12.37 -4.06
N GLN A 249 13.78 -13.50 -3.37
CA GLN A 249 13.52 -14.78 -4.02
C GLN A 249 12.10 -14.80 -4.61
N LYS A 250 11.95 -15.35 -5.83
CA LYS A 250 10.65 -15.38 -6.53
C LYS A 250 9.55 -16.07 -5.70
N SER A 251 9.89 -17.09 -4.93
CA SER A 251 8.98 -17.80 -4.01
C SER A 251 8.47 -16.92 -2.86
N GLU A 252 9.22 -15.90 -2.46
CA GLU A 252 8.90 -14.99 -1.36
C GLU A 252 8.09 -13.76 -1.81
N ILE A 253 7.99 -13.50 -3.12
CA ILE A 253 7.28 -12.35 -3.67
C ILE A 253 5.86 -12.20 -3.08
N PRO A 254 5.00 -13.23 -3.06
CA PRO A 254 3.64 -13.08 -2.55
C PRO A 254 3.58 -12.64 -1.09
N SER A 255 4.33 -13.30 -0.20
CA SER A 255 4.36 -12.99 1.24
C SER A 255 5.03 -11.63 1.51
N PHE A 256 6.10 -11.31 0.77
CA PHE A 256 6.77 -10.03 0.85
C PHE A 256 5.80 -8.89 0.54
N TYR A 257 5.11 -8.93 -0.60
CA TYR A 257 4.21 -7.87 -1.03
C TYR A 257 2.93 -7.78 -0.20
N ALA A 258 2.44 -8.88 0.38
CA ALA A 258 1.36 -8.85 1.36
C ALA A 258 1.76 -8.04 2.62
N ASN A 259 2.97 -8.27 3.14
CA ASN A 259 3.48 -7.51 4.28
C ASN A 259 3.68 -6.03 3.93
N LYS A 260 4.19 -5.72 2.73
CA LYS A 260 4.35 -4.32 2.27
C LYS A 260 3.02 -3.63 2.05
N ARG A 261 1.97 -4.34 1.65
CA ARG A 261 0.62 -3.78 1.51
C ARG A 261 0.11 -3.19 2.81
N ILE A 262 0.28 -3.91 3.94
CA ILE A 262 -0.15 -3.44 5.26
C ILE A 262 0.54 -2.11 5.63
N ILE A 263 1.86 -2.04 5.43
CA ILE A 263 2.64 -0.83 5.68
C ILE A 263 2.22 0.31 4.74
N GLY A 264 1.97 0.00 3.46
CA GLY A 264 1.51 0.97 2.47
C GLY A 264 0.14 1.57 2.82
N ILE A 265 -0.81 0.74 3.27
CA ILE A 265 -2.12 1.20 3.74
C ILE A 265 -1.97 2.14 4.93
N SER A 266 -1.17 1.75 5.93
CA SER A 266 -0.90 2.60 7.09
C SER A 266 -0.31 3.97 6.68
N THR A 267 0.66 3.94 5.76
CA THR A 267 1.29 5.16 5.21
C THR A 267 0.28 6.06 4.51
N ILE A 268 -0.62 5.49 3.70
CA ILE A 268 -1.68 6.22 3.00
C ILE A 268 -2.65 6.86 3.99
N ILE A 269 -3.14 6.08 4.98
CA ILE A 269 -4.05 6.59 6.00
C ILE A 269 -3.42 7.77 6.75
N GLN A 270 -2.14 7.64 7.11
CA GLN A 270 -1.42 8.71 7.80
C GLN A 270 -1.28 9.97 6.94
N GLU A 271 -0.97 9.85 5.66
CA GLU A 271 -0.89 11.01 4.76
C GLU A 271 -2.26 11.68 4.57
N LEU A 272 -3.33 10.89 4.38
CA LEU A 272 -4.70 11.42 4.26
C LEU A 272 -5.15 12.12 5.55
N ALA A 273 -4.91 11.51 6.71
CA ALA A 273 -5.23 12.10 8.01
C ALA A 273 -4.47 13.42 8.23
N ASN A 274 -3.18 13.45 7.89
CA ASN A 274 -2.38 14.68 8.00
C ASN A 274 -2.92 15.80 7.09
N ASN A 275 -3.32 15.49 5.86
CA ASN A 275 -3.88 16.50 4.96
C ASN A 275 -5.22 17.04 5.48
N TYR A 276 -6.08 16.16 6.00
CA TYR A 276 -7.35 16.56 6.61
C TYR A 276 -7.14 17.44 7.85
N LEU A 277 -6.26 17.04 8.77
CA LEU A 277 -5.98 17.77 10.01
C LEU A 277 -5.33 19.14 9.75
N ASN A 278 -4.54 19.27 8.68
CA ASN A 278 -3.90 20.53 8.30
C ASN A 278 -4.85 21.49 7.54
N GLY A 279 -6.11 21.11 7.32
CA GLY A 279 -7.09 21.95 6.62
C GLY A 279 -6.79 22.16 5.13
N ASN A 280 -5.97 21.30 4.53
CA ASN A 280 -5.75 21.30 3.09
C ASN A 280 -7.04 20.78 2.43
N VAL A 281 -7.69 21.61 1.63
CA VAL A 281 -8.92 21.22 0.91
C VAL A 281 -8.56 20.15 -0.12
N ILE A 282 -9.28 19.02 -0.09
CA ILE A 282 -9.18 17.91 -1.07
C ILE A 282 -9.77 18.35 -2.40
#